data_AF-A0A8H6TRC9-F1
#
_entry.id   AF-A0A8H6TRC9-F1
#
_cell.length_a   1.000
_cell.length_b   1.000
_cell.length_c   1.000
_cell.angle_alpha   90.00
_cell.angle_beta   90.00
_cell.angle_gamma   90.00
#
_symmetry.space_group_name_H-M   'P 1'
#
loop_
_entity.id
_entity.type
_entity.pdbx_description
1 polymer ?
#
loop_
_entity_poly.entity_id
_entity_poly.type
_entity_poly.pdbx_seq_one_letter_code
_entity_poly.pdbx_strand_id
1 'polypeptide(L)'
;MSDAVKLHNFIVFAPDKEGVDRQPFRPEHLQRILEFHATGVLKYGGMMATPESITGGEQKLVSVVYSVRRIKLTHRIVQIGSLVIIQGESLEAVRKIIEDDAYYRNGIWDPERLVILPFVLGLPWAGIHD
;
A
#
# COMPACT_ATOMS: atom_id res chain seq x y z
N MET A 1 -29.83 -17.11 -17.25
CA MET A 1 -29.17 -15.79 -17.23
C MET A 1 -28.22 -15.82 -16.05
N SER A 2 -26.91 -15.78 -16.26
CA SER A 2 -25.96 -15.69 -15.15
C SER A 2 -26.00 -14.24 -14.65
N ASP A 3 -26.39 -14.04 -13.40
CA ASP A 3 -26.30 -12.72 -12.80
C ASP A 3 -24.84 -12.25 -12.88
N ALA A 4 -24.64 -11.07 -13.46
CA ALA A 4 -23.31 -10.48 -13.52
C ALA A 4 -22.81 -10.26 -12.09
N VAL A 5 -21.60 -10.74 -11.82
CA VAL A 5 -20.98 -10.59 -10.49
C VAL A 5 -20.88 -9.11 -10.15
N LYS A 6 -21.52 -8.71 -9.05
CA LYS A 6 -21.49 -7.34 -8.56
C LYS A 6 -20.23 -7.12 -7.72
N LEU A 7 -19.40 -6.16 -8.14
CA LEU A 7 -18.22 -5.76 -7.39
C LEU A 7 -18.51 -4.57 -6.48
N HIS A 8 -17.89 -4.59 -5.30
CA HIS A 8 -17.97 -3.54 -4.30
C HIS A 8 -16.58 -2.97 -4.02
N ASN A 9 -16.49 -1.68 -3.75
CA ASN A 9 -15.24 -1.05 -3.31
C ASN A 9 -15.00 -1.35 -1.83
N PHE A 10 -13.76 -1.63 -1.49
CA PHE A 10 -13.26 -1.77 -0.14
C PHE A 10 -12.06 -0.85 0.05
N ILE A 11 -11.99 -0.22 1.21
CA ILE A 11 -10.78 0.47 1.66
C ILE A 11 -9.98 -0.48 2.55
N VAL A 12 -8.68 -0.51 2.32
CA VAL A 12 -7.73 -1.31 3.08
C VAL A 12 -6.69 -0.38 3.67
N PHE A 13 -6.63 -0.34 4.99
CA PHE A 13 -5.58 0.32 5.76
C PHE A 13 -4.67 -0.76 6.34
N ALA A 14 -3.43 -0.81 5.84
CA ALA A 14 -2.45 -1.86 6.14
C ALA A 14 -1.16 -1.23 6.68
N PRO A 15 -1.07 -0.93 7.98
CA PRO A 15 0.14 -0.38 8.58
C PRO A 15 1.25 -1.44 8.60
N ASP A 16 2.50 -0.99 8.43
CA ASP A 16 3.67 -1.85 8.62
C ASP A 16 3.87 -2.09 10.14
N LYS A 17 4.40 -3.25 10.51
CA LYS A 17 4.89 -3.49 11.89
C LYS A 17 6.08 -2.58 12.18
N GLU A 18 6.29 -2.26 13.45
CA GLU A 18 7.43 -1.45 13.84
C GLU A 18 8.76 -2.17 13.55
N GLY A 19 9.74 -1.45 13.00
CA GLY A 19 11.11 -1.94 12.80
C GLY A 19 11.31 -2.91 11.63
N VAL A 20 10.29 -3.20 10.82
CA VAL A 20 10.43 -4.09 9.65
C VAL A 20 11.02 -3.39 8.43
N ASP A 21 11.80 -4.13 7.64
CA ASP A 21 12.23 -3.67 6.31
C ASP A 21 11.39 -4.34 5.21
N ARG A 22 10.61 -3.52 4.50
CA ARG A 22 9.76 -3.97 3.40
C ARG A 22 10.48 -4.03 2.05
N GLN A 23 11.67 -3.45 1.92
CA GLN A 23 12.36 -3.35 0.62
C GLN A 23 12.59 -4.71 -0.07
N PRO A 24 12.94 -5.81 0.64
CA PRO A 24 13.16 -7.11 -0.01
C PRO A 24 11.91 -7.68 -0.69
N PHE A 25 10.73 -7.42 -0.14
CA PHE A 25 9.45 -7.96 -0.62
C PHE A 25 8.72 -7.00 -1.57
N ARG A 26 9.24 -5.78 -1.71
CA ARG A 26 8.64 -4.74 -2.55
C ARG A 26 8.48 -5.15 -4.02
N PRO A 27 9.44 -5.82 -4.68
CA PRO A 27 9.27 -6.23 -6.08
C PRO A 27 8.06 -7.13 -6.30
N GLU A 28 7.89 -8.15 -5.44
CA GLU A 28 6.77 -9.09 -5.51
C GLU A 28 5.43 -8.39 -5.20
N HIS A 29 5.39 -7.57 -4.15
CA HIS A 29 4.22 -6.75 -3.84
C HIS A 29 3.83 -5.86 -5.03
N LEU A 30 4.79 -5.12 -5.61
CA LEU A 30 4.51 -4.22 -6.73
C LEU A 30 4.04 -4.95 -7.97
N GLN A 31 4.59 -6.14 -8.28
CA GLN A 31 4.12 -6.94 -9.40
C GLN A 31 2.61 -7.22 -9.28
N ARG A 32 2.16 -7.73 -8.13
CA ARG A 32 0.76 -8.06 -7.89
C ARG A 32 -0.15 -6.82 -7.91
N ILE A 33 0.31 -5.72 -7.32
CA ILE A 33 -0.42 -4.44 -7.34
C ILE A 33 -0.59 -3.91 -8.77
N LEU A 34 0.44 -4.03 -9.62
CA LEU A 34 0.38 -3.61 -11.02
C LEU A 34 -0.59 -4.49 -11.83
N GLU A 35 -0.61 -5.80 -11.59
CA GLU A 35 -1.58 -6.72 -12.20
C GLU A 35 -3.03 -6.36 -11.80
N PHE A 36 -3.29 -6.09 -10.52
CA PHE A 36 -4.62 -5.66 -10.08
C PHE A 36 -5.02 -4.28 -10.58
N HIS A 37 -4.08 -3.36 -10.72
CA HIS A 37 -4.33 -2.06 -11.33
C HIS A 37 -4.68 -2.22 -12.82
N ALA A 38 -3.92 -3.02 -13.56
CA ALA A 38 -4.15 -3.27 -14.98
C ALA A 38 -5.50 -3.94 -15.28
N THR A 39 -5.97 -4.80 -14.37
CA THR A 39 -7.28 -5.47 -14.45
C THR A 39 -8.43 -4.64 -13.85
N GLY A 40 -8.13 -3.46 -13.29
CA GLY A 40 -9.10 -2.58 -12.66
C GLY A 40 -9.63 -3.06 -11.31
N VAL A 41 -9.10 -4.16 -10.77
CA VAL A 41 -9.42 -4.66 -9.42
C VAL A 41 -8.93 -3.67 -8.37
N LEU A 42 -7.71 -3.16 -8.48
CA LEU A 42 -7.19 -2.09 -7.64
C LEU A 42 -7.44 -0.74 -8.33
N LYS A 43 -8.19 0.15 -7.67
CA LYS A 43 -8.50 1.48 -8.20
C LYS A 43 -7.43 2.49 -7.82
N TYR A 44 -7.02 2.48 -6.56
CA TYR A 44 -6.02 3.40 -6.02
C TYR A 44 -5.18 2.72 -4.96
N GLY A 45 -3.93 3.12 -4.84
CA GLY A 45 -3.02 2.60 -3.85
C GLY A 45 -1.81 3.48 -3.64
N GLY A 46 -1.32 3.54 -2.40
CA GLY A 46 -0.15 4.32 -2.07
C GLY A 46 0.53 3.84 -0.79
N MET A 47 1.79 4.25 -0.63
CA MET A 47 2.50 4.11 0.64
C MET A 47 1.99 5.17 1.62
N MET A 48 1.77 4.76 2.87
CA MET A 48 1.62 5.72 3.96
C MET A 48 3.01 6.15 4.41
N ALA A 49 3.19 7.43 4.70
CA ALA A 49 4.47 8.01 5.07
C ALA A 49 4.37 8.78 6.39
N THR A 50 5.50 8.90 7.09
CA THR A 50 5.59 9.81 8.24
C THR A 50 5.46 11.26 7.78
N PRO A 51 4.80 12.14 8.55
CA PRO A 51 4.69 13.56 8.22
C PRO A 51 6.06 14.20 7.96
N GLU A 52 7.05 13.91 8.81
CA GLU A 52 8.39 14.49 8.78
C GLU A 52 9.10 14.22 7.46
N SER A 53 8.85 13.04 6.86
CA SER A 53 9.46 12.64 5.59
C SER A 53 8.87 13.35 4.37
N ILE A 54 7.70 13.98 4.52
CA ILE A 54 7.03 14.76 3.47
C ILE A 54 7.20 16.27 3.69
N THR A 55 7.14 16.73 4.94
CA THR A 55 7.14 18.17 5.29
C THR A 55 8.51 18.69 5.74
N GLY A 56 9.52 17.83 5.92
CA GLY A 56 10.89 18.24 6.23
C GLY A 56 11.16 18.52 7.71
N GLY A 57 10.77 17.59 8.60
CA GLY A 57 11.09 17.66 10.05
C GLY A 57 12.58 17.57 10.38
N GLU A 58 12.95 17.78 11.66
CA GLU A 58 14.36 17.85 12.13
C GLU A 58 15.24 16.74 11.55
N GLN A 59 16.22 17.16 10.75
CA GLN A 59 17.09 16.29 9.99
C GLN A 59 18.12 15.64 10.92
N LYS A 60 17.84 14.44 11.42
CA LYS A 60 18.92 13.60 11.96
C LYS A 60 19.75 13.06 10.80
N LEU A 61 20.89 13.70 10.56
CA LEU A 61 21.99 13.18 9.76
C LEU A 61 22.32 11.76 10.24
N VAL A 62 21.90 10.75 9.49
CA VAL A 62 22.42 9.39 9.68
C VAL A 62 23.74 9.32 8.92
N SER A 63 24.83 9.53 9.65
CA SER A 63 26.20 9.32 9.16
C SER A 63 26.36 7.85 8.74
N VAL A 64 26.31 7.56 7.44
CA VAL A 64 26.85 6.31 6.89
C VAL A 64 28.31 6.56 6.55
N VAL A 65 29.20 6.20 7.49
CA VAL A 65 30.62 6.04 7.20
C VAL A 65 30.80 4.68 6.54
N TYR A 66 30.74 4.63 5.22
CA TYR A 66 31.54 3.71 4.42
C TYR A 66 31.90 4.41 3.10
N SER A 67 33.14 4.89 3.07
CA SER A 67 34.02 5.01 1.92
C SER A 67 33.46 5.57 0.60
N VAL A 68 33.89 6.81 0.34
CA VAL A 68 34.28 7.39 -0.97
C VAL A 68 33.16 7.61 -2.00
N ARG A 69 32.68 8.86 -2.00
CA ARG A 69 32.17 9.62 -3.17
C ARG A 69 30.83 9.18 -3.77
N ARG A 70 29.74 9.57 -3.10
CA ARG A 70 28.57 10.30 -3.64
C ARG A 70 27.52 10.45 -2.53
N ILE A 71 27.51 11.58 -1.83
CA ILE A 71 26.39 11.92 -0.96
C ILE A 71 25.24 12.37 -1.86
N LYS A 72 24.39 11.42 -2.25
CA LYS A 72 23.07 11.76 -2.80
C LYS A 72 22.15 11.89 -1.59
N LEU A 73 21.91 13.12 -1.15
CA LEU A 73 20.94 13.44 -0.11
C LEU A 73 19.52 13.21 -0.69
N THR A 74 19.11 11.95 -0.82
CA THR A 74 17.74 11.62 -1.19
C THR A 74 16.95 11.59 0.10
N HIS A 75 16.09 12.59 0.33
CA HIS A 75 15.07 12.58 1.36
C HIS A 75 14.30 11.25 1.23
N ARG A 76 14.57 10.29 2.12
CA ARG A 76 13.97 8.96 2.03
C ARG A 76 12.60 9.06 2.68
N ILE A 77 11.55 9.02 1.87
CA ILE A 77 10.17 8.88 2.37
C ILE A 77 10.17 7.68 3.32
N VAL A 78 9.80 7.91 4.58
CA VAL A 78 9.75 6.87 5.60
C VAL A 78 8.37 6.23 5.49
N GLN A 79 8.34 5.03 4.92
CA GLN A 79 7.13 4.25 4.70
C GLN A 79 6.70 3.59 6.01
N ILE A 80 5.40 3.68 6.31
CA ILE A 80 4.81 3.16 7.55
C ILE A 80 3.56 2.30 7.29
N GLY A 81 3.33 1.94 6.03
CA GLY A 81 2.19 1.11 5.63
C GLY A 81 1.74 1.34 4.20
N SER A 82 0.55 0.85 3.91
CA SER A 82 -0.12 0.99 2.62
C SER A 82 -1.59 1.32 2.85
N LEU A 83 -2.15 2.13 1.95
CA LEU A 83 -3.58 2.38 1.86
C LEU A 83 -4.01 2.05 0.43
N VAL A 84 -5.00 1.17 0.27
CA VAL A 84 -5.51 0.80 -1.06
C VAL A 84 -7.03 0.82 -1.11
N ILE A 85 -7.57 1.17 -2.27
CA ILE A 85 -8.98 1.00 -2.63
C ILE A 85 -9.04 -0.10 -3.68
N ILE A 86 -9.72 -1.19 -3.33
CA ILE A 86 -9.77 -2.41 -4.13
C ILE A 86 -11.22 -2.88 -4.30
N GLN A 87 -11.51 -3.52 -5.42
CA GLN A 87 -12.80 -4.11 -5.72
C GLN A 87 -12.82 -5.60 -5.44
N GLY A 88 -13.94 -6.08 -4.90
CA GLY A 88 -14.17 -7.50 -4.69
C GLY A 88 -15.65 -7.81 -4.54
N GLU A 89 -15.99 -9.09 -4.66
CA GLU A 89 -17.36 -9.59 -4.53
C GLU A 89 -17.86 -9.55 -3.08
N SER A 90 -16.94 -9.70 -2.12
CA SER A 90 -17.23 -9.71 -0.68
C SER A 90 -15.99 -9.32 0.14
N LEU A 91 -16.19 -9.11 1.45
CA LEU A 91 -15.10 -8.87 2.39
C LEU A 91 -14.08 -10.02 2.38
N GLU A 92 -14.57 -11.25 2.31
CA GLU A 92 -13.77 -12.48 2.29
C GLU A 92 -12.92 -12.58 1.03
N ALA A 93 -13.46 -12.19 -0.13
CA ALA A 93 -12.71 -12.16 -1.38
C ALA A 93 -11.56 -11.15 -1.30
N VAL A 94 -11.82 -9.94 -0.80
CA VAL A 94 -10.77 -8.93 -0.60
C VAL A 94 -9.77 -9.37 0.44
N ARG A 95 -10.22 -9.94 1.56
CA ARG A 95 -9.35 -10.49 2.61
C ARG A 95 -8.35 -11.50 2.05
N LYS A 96 -8.81 -12.45 1.23
CA LYS A 96 -7.92 -13.42 0.57
C LYS A 96 -6.87 -12.73 -0.32
N ILE A 97 -7.26 -11.69 -1.07
CA ILE A 97 -6.31 -10.93 -1.90
C ILE A 97 -5.22 -10.30 -1.03
N ILE A 98 -5.61 -9.69 0.10
CA ILE A 98 -4.70 -9.00 1.03
C ILE A 98 -3.82 -10.00 1.78
N GLU A 99 -4.36 -11.13 2.25
CA GLU A 99 -3.62 -12.15 2.99
C GLU A 99 -2.60 -12.91 2.13
N ASP A 100 -2.80 -12.92 0.80
CA ASP A 100 -1.87 -13.50 -0.17
C ASP A 100 -0.79 -12.49 -0.66
N ASP A 101 -0.88 -11.22 -0.26
CA ASP A 101 0.14 -10.22 -0.57
C ASP A 101 1.48 -10.55 0.11
N ALA A 102 2.59 -10.26 -0.56
CA ALA A 102 3.93 -10.48 -0.05
C ALA A 102 4.18 -9.76 1.28
N TYR A 103 3.62 -8.55 1.48
CA TYR A 103 3.75 -7.85 2.75
C TYR A 103 2.95 -8.47 3.88
N TYR A 104 1.81 -9.10 3.60
CA TYR A 104 1.08 -9.85 4.63
C TYR A 104 1.82 -11.15 4.97
N ARG A 105 2.12 -11.98 3.97
CA ARG A 105 2.73 -13.30 4.15
C ARG A 105 4.10 -13.25 4.83
N ASN A 106 4.88 -12.21 4.56
CA ASN A 106 6.21 -12.03 5.15
C ASN A 106 6.21 -11.19 6.43
N GLY A 107 5.02 -10.95 7.02
CA GLY A 107 4.89 -10.28 8.31
C GLY A 107 5.32 -8.81 8.33
N ILE A 108 5.30 -8.15 7.17
CA ILE A 108 5.56 -6.72 7.04
C ILE A 108 4.36 -5.93 7.54
N TRP A 109 3.16 -6.23 7.05
CA TRP A 109 1.94 -5.64 7.58
C TRP A 109 1.60 -6.20 8.95
N ASP A 110 1.02 -5.36 9.79
CA ASP A 110 0.52 -5.73 11.11
C ASP A 110 -0.93 -6.25 11.01
N PRO A 111 -1.18 -7.57 11.16
CA PRO A 111 -2.52 -8.13 11.05
C PRO A 111 -3.48 -7.63 12.13
N GLU A 112 -2.99 -7.24 13.31
CA GLU A 112 -3.83 -6.75 14.41
C GLU A 112 -4.34 -5.33 14.16
N ARG A 113 -3.65 -4.58 13.31
CA ARG A 113 -3.99 -3.20 12.93
C ARG A 113 -4.51 -3.09 11.49
N LEU A 114 -4.59 -4.20 10.77
CA LEU A 114 -5.13 -4.28 9.42
C LEU A 114 -6.65 -4.04 9.45
N VAL A 115 -7.11 -3.06 8.68
CA VAL A 115 -8.54 -2.74 8.55
C VAL A 115 -8.97 -2.89 7.11
N ILE A 116 -10.04 -3.66 6.87
CA ILE A 116 -10.69 -3.83 5.57
C ILE A 116 -12.17 -3.54 5.76
N LEU A 117 -12.69 -2.53 5.07
CA LEU A 117 -14.09 -2.10 5.19
C LEU A 117 -14.72 -1.83 3.83
N PRO A 118 -16.03 -2.11 3.65
CA PRO A 118 -16.77 -1.61 2.50
C PRO A 118 -16.65 -0.09 2.42
N PHE A 119 -16.39 0.43 1.23
CA PHE A 119 -16.19 1.85 1.02
C PHE A 119 -17.16 2.38 -0.04
N VAL A 120 -18.09 3.23 0.40
CA VAL A 120 -19.07 3.87 -0.50
C VAL A 120 -18.59 5.28 -0.81
N LEU A 121 -18.31 5.53 -2.08
CA LEU A 121 -17.93 6.86 -2.55
C LEU A 121 -19.17 7.75 -2.59
N GLY A 122 -19.17 8.84 -1.83
CA GLY A 122 -20.23 9.85 -1.84
C GLY A 122 -20.11 10.87 -2.98
N LEU A 123 -18.96 10.92 -3.66
CA LEU A 123 -18.70 11.78 -4.81
C LEU A 123 -18.08 10.96 -5.94
N PRO A 124 -18.38 11.29 -7.22
CA PRO A 124 -17.66 10.72 -8.35
C PRO A 124 -16.17 11.05 -8.23
N TRP A 125 -15.32 10.14 -8.67
CA TRP A 125 -13.89 10.38 -8.66
C TRP A 125 -13.55 11.50 -9.66
N ALA A 126 -13.13 12.66 -9.19
CA ALA A 126 -12.70 13.74 -10.06
C ALA A 126 -11.39 13.33 -10.75
N GLY A 127 -11.43 13.09 -12.07
CA GLY A 127 -10.21 13.05 -12.90
C GLY A 127 -9.79 11.71 -13.52
N ILE A 128 -10.64 10.68 -13.54
CA ILE A 128 -10.40 9.51 -14.42
C ILE A 128 -11.64 9.30 -15.27
N HIS A 129 -11.57 9.74 -16.53
CA HIS A 129 -12.38 9.18 -17.59
C HIS A 129 -11.83 7.79 -17.90
N ASP A 130 -12.73 6.82 -18.07
CA ASP A 130 -12.41 5.48 -18.56
C ASP A 130 -11.54 5.51 -19.83
#